data_AF-A0A5E4D775-F1
#
_entry.id   AF-A0A5E4D775-F1
#
_cell.length_a   1.000
_cell.length_b   1.000
_cell.length_c   1.000
_cell.angle_alpha   90.00
_cell.angle_beta   90.00
_cell.angle_gamma   90.00
#
_symmetry.space_group_name_H-M   'P 1'
#
loop_
_entity.id
_entity.type
_entity.pdbx_description
1 polymer ?
#
loop_
_entity_poly.entity_id
_entity_poly.type
_entity_poly.pdbx_seq_one_letter_code
_entity_poly.pdbx_strand_id
1 'polypeptide(L)'
;MGNLGVVHPSLGESANKLEENVYYFGRAMENLLLRFGKRCAGPADQGHSQPGPGDQVAGLHAEPRPQTVLEEQLVLKRVANVLINLYGRMAVLSQASRSIRIGLRNHDREILLANMFCTEAYVQNLFSLLQLDKYAPENLDKQIKKVSREILEKRTYICAHPLERTS
;
A
#
# COMPACT_ATOMS: atom_id res chain seq x y z
N MET A 1 39.93 -7.50 1.83
CA MET A 1 38.62 -8.14 1.59
C MET A 1 37.76 -7.15 0.83
N GLY A 2 37.52 -7.39 -0.46
CA GLY A 2 36.73 -6.49 -1.30
C GLY A 2 35.26 -6.58 -0.91
N ASN A 3 34.65 -5.43 -0.65
CA ASN A 3 33.24 -5.28 -0.35
C ASN A 3 32.44 -5.69 -1.61
N LEU A 4 32.04 -6.96 -1.70
CA LEU A 4 31.10 -7.45 -2.72
C LEU A 4 29.71 -6.92 -2.37
N GLY A 5 29.54 -5.61 -2.47
CA GLY A 5 28.20 -5.02 -2.51
C GLY A 5 27.40 -5.71 -3.61
N VAL A 6 26.21 -6.20 -3.28
CA VAL A 6 25.30 -6.84 -4.25
C VAL A 6 25.03 -5.90 -5.44
N VAL A 7 25.09 -4.58 -5.18
CA VAL A 7 24.94 -3.49 -6.12
C VAL A 7 26.29 -2.81 -6.40
N HIS A 8 26.55 -2.45 -7.66
CA HIS A 8 27.77 -1.73 -8.06
C HIS A 8 27.81 -0.30 -7.45
N PRO A 9 28.98 0.23 -7.05
CA PRO A 9 29.07 1.56 -6.41
C PRO A 9 28.41 2.71 -7.18
N SER A 10 28.43 2.70 -8.51
CA SER A 10 27.76 3.70 -9.36
C SER A 10 26.23 3.75 -9.20
N LEU A 11 25.63 2.75 -8.55
CA LEU A 11 24.21 2.65 -8.26
C LEU A 11 23.93 2.79 -6.75
N GLY A 12 24.94 3.14 -5.95
CA GLY A 12 24.86 3.14 -4.48
C GLY A 12 23.78 4.07 -3.93
N GLU A 13 23.63 5.27 -4.48
CA GLU A 13 22.57 6.20 -4.03
C GLU A 13 21.16 5.61 -4.27
N SER A 14 20.93 5.01 -5.43
CA SER A 14 19.67 4.37 -5.77
C SER A 14 19.38 3.14 -4.90
N ALA A 15 20.43 2.40 -4.51
CA ALA A 15 20.33 1.30 -3.55
C ALA A 15 19.97 1.81 -2.14
N ASN A 16 20.60 2.88 -1.66
CA ASN A 16 20.26 3.48 -0.37
C ASN A 16 18.80 3.95 -0.33
N LYS A 17 18.32 4.61 -1.40
CA LYS A 17 16.91 4.98 -1.55
C LYS A 17 15.98 3.77 -1.52
N LEU A 18 16.44 2.61 -1.99
CA LEU A 18 15.63 1.38 -2.00
C LEU A 18 15.52 0.85 -0.58
N GLU A 19 16.64 0.74 0.13
CA GLU A 19 16.69 0.30 1.53
C GLU A 19 15.83 1.18 2.44
N GLU A 20 15.91 2.51 2.28
CA GLU A 20 15.08 3.46 3.02
C GLU A 20 13.57 3.23 2.78
N ASN A 21 13.17 3.03 1.52
CA ASN A 21 11.79 2.72 1.19
C ASN A 21 11.33 1.36 1.73
N VAL A 22 12.18 0.34 1.69
CA VAL A 22 11.89 -0.98 2.28
C VAL A 22 11.65 -0.83 3.79
N TYR A 23 12.48 -0.04 4.47
CA TYR A 23 12.31 0.24 5.90
C TYR A 23 10.97 0.93 6.20
N TYR A 24 10.64 2.02 5.51
CA TYR A 24 9.36 2.71 5.73
C TYR A 24 8.16 1.85 5.35
N PHE A 25 8.26 1.05 4.29
CA PHE A 25 7.23 0.08 3.91
C PHE A 25 7.00 -0.95 5.01
N GLY A 26 8.07 -1.50 5.59
CA GLY A 26 7.97 -2.43 6.72
C GLY A 26 7.23 -1.81 7.91
N ARG A 27 7.57 -0.58 8.29
CA ARG A 27 6.86 0.16 9.37
C ARG A 27 5.40 0.43 9.04
N ALA A 28 5.10 0.79 7.80
CA ALA A 28 3.72 1.01 7.36
C ALA A 28 2.90 -0.29 7.42
N MET A 29 3.48 -1.41 6.99
CA MET A 29 2.85 -2.73 7.05
C MET A 29 2.63 -3.19 8.49
N GLU A 30 3.60 -3.01 9.38
CA GLU A 30 3.44 -3.31 10.81
C GLU A 30 2.27 -2.52 11.40
N ASN A 31 2.22 -1.22 11.17
CA ASN A 31 1.12 -0.36 11.62
C ASN A 31 -0.23 -0.82 11.04
N LEU A 32 -0.26 -1.24 9.78
CA LEU A 32 -1.46 -1.72 9.12
C LEU A 32 -1.95 -3.04 9.73
N LEU A 33 -1.04 -3.98 9.95
CA LEU A 33 -1.32 -5.28 10.57
C LEU A 33 -1.72 -5.11 12.05
N LEU A 34 -1.16 -4.16 12.78
CA LEU A 34 -1.61 -3.85 14.13
C LEU A 34 -3.04 -3.29 14.17
N ARG A 35 -3.43 -2.50 13.16
CA ARG A 35 -4.78 -1.91 13.04
C ARG A 35 -5.83 -2.94 12.65
N PHE A 36 -5.52 -3.84 11.71
CA PHE A 36 -6.50 -4.74 11.11
C PHE A 36 -6.30 -6.22 11.49
N GLY A 37 -5.09 -6.63 11.86
CA GLY A 37 -4.73 -8.03 12.14
C GLY A 37 -5.29 -8.57 13.46
N LYS A 38 -5.51 -7.72 14.46
CA LYS A 38 -6.22 -8.11 15.71
C LYS A 38 -7.67 -8.54 15.47
N ARG A 39 -8.23 -8.23 14.29
CA ARG A 39 -9.62 -8.53 13.92
C ARG A 39 -9.78 -9.78 13.07
N CYS A 40 -8.67 -10.39 12.64
CA CYS A 40 -8.64 -11.67 11.90
C CYS A 40 -8.52 -12.89 12.82
N ALA A 41 -8.14 -12.69 14.09
CA ALA A 41 -8.26 -13.74 15.09
C ALA A 41 -9.74 -13.89 15.44
N GLY A 42 -10.41 -14.89 14.83
CA GLY A 42 -11.71 -15.34 15.30
C GLY A 42 -11.62 -15.69 16.80
N PRO A 43 -12.75 -15.70 17.54
CA PRO A 43 -12.73 -16.12 18.93
C PRO A 43 -12.08 -17.50 18.99
N ALA A 44 -10.93 -17.58 19.65
CA ALA A 44 -10.34 -18.84 20.01
C ALA A 44 -11.40 -19.61 20.78
N ASP A 45 -11.70 -20.82 20.30
CA ASP A 45 -12.56 -21.82 20.92
C ASP A 45 -12.21 -21.95 22.40
N GLN A 46 -12.91 -21.19 23.25
CA GLN A 46 -12.95 -21.45 24.68
C GLN A 46 -14.00 -22.53 24.85
N GLY A 47 -13.52 -23.71 25.24
CA GLY A 47 -14.24 -24.97 25.27
C GLY A 47 -15.69 -24.86 25.73
N HIS A 48 -16.53 -25.63 25.03
CA HIS A 48 -17.90 -25.92 25.40
C HIS A 48 -18.04 -26.24 26.89
N SER A 49 -18.57 -25.29 27.65
CA SER A 49 -19.35 -25.56 28.86
C SER A 49 -20.80 -25.22 28.50
N GLN A 50 -21.67 -26.24 28.42
CA GLN A 50 -23.09 -26.07 28.10
C GLN A 50 -23.77 -25.09 29.09
N PRO A 51 -24.54 -24.09 28.63
CA PRO A 51 -25.51 -23.40 29.46
C PRO A 51 -26.84 -24.17 29.47
N GLY A 52 -27.46 -24.24 30.65
CA GLY A 52 -28.77 -24.88 30.86
C GLY A 52 -29.93 -24.13 30.17
N PRO A 53 -31.11 -24.76 30.06
CA PRO A 53 -32.22 -24.24 29.28
C PRO A 53 -33.01 -23.23 30.11
N GLY A 54 -32.74 -21.94 29.91
CA GLY A 54 -33.49 -20.87 30.56
C GLY A 54 -32.87 -19.52 30.28
N ASP A 55 -33.12 -18.98 29.10
CA ASP A 55 -33.55 -17.59 28.89
C ASP A 55 -33.51 -17.24 27.40
N GLN A 56 -34.69 -16.94 26.86
CA GLN A 56 -34.88 -16.35 25.54
C GLN A 56 -34.70 -14.83 25.62
N VAL A 57 -34.48 -14.25 24.43
CA VAL A 57 -34.68 -12.85 24.00
C VAL A 57 -33.76 -11.76 24.57
N ALA A 58 -32.67 -11.50 23.83
CA ALA A 58 -32.05 -10.18 23.77
C ALA A 58 -31.50 -9.89 22.36
N GLY A 59 -32.12 -8.90 21.70
CA GLY A 59 -31.55 -7.99 20.68
C GLY A 59 -30.75 -8.56 19.51
N LEU A 60 -31.26 -8.36 18.28
CA LEU A 60 -30.43 -8.20 17.08
C LEU A 60 -29.58 -6.92 17.22
N HIS A 61 -28.58 -6.93 18.09
CA HIS A 61 -27.41 -6.08 17.90
C HIS A 61 -26.60 -6.76 16.81
N ALA A 62 -26.67 -6.22 15.59
CA ALA A 62 -25.77 -6.63 14.52
C ALA A 62 -24.34 -6.31 14.99
N GLU A 63 -23.65 -7.33 15.52
CA GLU A 63 -22.22 -7.26 15.82
C GLU A 63 -21.50 -6.70 14.59
N PRO A 64 -20.72 -5.61 14.72
CA PRO A 64 -20.09 -4.97 13.58
C PRO A 64 -19.11 -5.96 12.96
N ARG A 65 -19.47 -6.50 11.78
CA ARG A 65 -18.67 -7.45 11.02
C ARG A 65 -17.18 -7.06 11.07
N PRO A 66 -16.28 -8.02 11.34
CA PRO A 66 -14.86 -7.74 11.43
C PRO A 66 -14.37 -7.21 10.08
N GLN A 67 -14.11 -5.90 10.00
CA GLN A 67 -13.50 -5.28 8.83
C GLN A 67 -12.05 -5.76 8.74
N THR A 68 -11.83 -6.77 7.91
CA THR A 68 -10.50 -7.33 7.67
C THR A 68 -9.71 -6.42 6.74
N VAL A 69 -8.38 -6.60 6.66
CA VAL A 69 -7.53 -5.90 5.66
C VAL A 69 -8.11 -6.04 4.24
N LEU A 70 -8.75 -7.18 3.96
CA LEU A 70 -9.37 -7.45 2.67
C LEU A 70 -10.51 -6.48 2.34
N GLU A 71 -11.16 -5.87 3.32
CA GLU A 71 -12.23 -4.91 3.07
C GLU A 71 -11.70 -3.50 2.77
N GLU A 72 -10.43 -3.20 3.13
CA GLU A 72 -9.78 -1.92 2.84
C GLU A 72 -9.00 -1.96 1.52
N GLN A 73 -9.74 -2.20 0.44
CA GLN A 73 -9.20 -2.35 -0.92
C GLN A 73 -8.38 -1.14 -1.40
N LEU A 74 -8.72 0.09 -0.97
CA LEU A 74 -7.95 1.29 -1.31
C LEU A 74 -6.57 1.30 -0.64
N VAL A 75 -6.50 0.83 0.61
CA VAL A 75 -5.24 0.65 1.33
C VAL A 75 -4.43 -0.47 0.67
N LEU A 76 -5.06 -1.60 0.35
CA LEU A 76 -4.39 -2.72 -0.30
C LEU A 76 -3.84 -2.34 -1.68
N LYS A 77 -4.56 -1.53 -2.46
CA LYS A 77 -4.06 -0.97 -3.73
C LYS A 77 -2.77 -0.18 -3.54
N ARG A 78 -2.70 0.69 -2.52
CA ARG A 78 -1.49 1.47 -2.23
C ARG A 78 -0.33 0.59 -1.78
N VAL A 79 -0.58 -0.40 -0.93
CA VAL A 79 0.41 -1.41 -0.53
C VAL A 79 0.96 -2.16 -1.75
N ALA A 80 0.08 -2.61 -2.66
CA ALA A 80 0.47 -3.30 -3.88
C ALA A 80 1.32 -2.42 -4.80
N ASN A 81 0.95 -1.14 -4.98
CA ASN A 81 1.74 -0.20 -5.78
C ASN A 81 3.15 -0.01 -5.23
N VAL A 82 3.31 0.14 -3.91
CA VAL A 82 4.62 0.25 -3.26
C VAL A 82 5.45 -1.02 -3.51
N LEU A 83 4.85 -2.20 -3.34
CA LEU A 83 5.51 -3.49 -3.57
C LEU A 83 5.99 -3.67 -5.02
N ILE A 84 5.15 -3.31 -6.00
CA ILE A 84 5.51 -3.38 -7.43
C ILE A 84 6.73 -2.50 -7.71
N ASN A 85 6.72 -1.27 -7.20
CA ASN A 85 7.84 -0.34 -7.34
C ASN A 85 9.11 -0.86 -6.65
N LEU A 86 9.00 -1.41 -5.43
CA LEU A 86 10.14 -2.01 -4.72
C LEU A 86 10.75 -3.17 -5.52
N TYR A 87 9.92 -4.07 -6.04
CA TYR A 87 10.38 -5.18 -6.85
C TYR A 87 11.04 -4.71 -8.14
N GLY A 88 10.41 -3.76 -8.85
CA GLY A 88 10.97 -3.17 -10.07
C GLY A 88 12.35 -2.56 -9.82
N ARG A 89 12.52 -1.83 -8.71
CA ARG A 89 13.79 -1.20 -8.33
C ARG A 89 14.88 -2.23 -8.00
N MET A 90 14.54 -3.27 -7.25
CA MET A 90 15.47 -4.39 -7.00
C MET A 90 15.92 -5.05 -8.31
N ALA A 91 14.98 -5.30 -9.22
CA ALA A 91 15.26 -5.94 -10.49
C ALA A 91 16.21 -5.09 -11.36
N VAL A 92 15.93 -3.79 -11.56
CA VAL A 92 16.78 -2.93 -12.39
C VAL A 92 18.15 -2.68 -11.78
N LEU A 93 18.25 -2.56 -10.44
CA LEU A 93 19.54 -2.41 -9.77
C LEU A 93 20.40 -3.67 -9.90
N SER A 94 19.78 -4.85 -9.75
CA SER A 94 20.44 -6.14 -9.95
C SER A 94 20.92 -6.32 -11.39
N GLN A 95 20.06 -5.96 -12.35
CA GLN A 95 20.36 -6.04 -13.78
C GLN A 95 21.51 -5.11 -14.17
N ALA A 96 21.43 -3.82 -13.85
CA ALA A 96 22.46 -2.84 -14.16
C ALA A 96 23.79 -3.20 -13.48
N SER A 97 23.75 -3.64 -12.21
CA SER A 97 24.96 -4.10 -11.51
C SER A 97 25.61 -5.30 -12.19
N ARG A 98 24.81 -6.24 -12.71
CA ARG A 98 25.31 -7.39 -13.46
C ARG A 98 25.87 -6.98 -14.82
N SER A 99 25.23 -6.05 -15.52
CA SER A 99 25.69 -5.50 -16.80
C SER A 99 27.06 -4.86 -16.69
N ILE A 100 27.30 -4.10 -15.62
CA ILE A 100 28.60 -3.52 -15.29
C ILE A 100 29.62 -4.61 -14.98
N ARG A 101 29.28 -5.58 -14.12
CA ARG A 101 30.21 -6.65 -13.72
C ARG A 101 30.65 -7.53 -14.89
N ILE A 102 29.77 -7.80 -15.85
CA ILE A 102 30.08 -8.58 -17.06
C ILE A 102 30.79 -7.72 -18.11
N GLY A 103 30.80 -6.39 -17.95
CA GLY A 103 31.42 -5.47 -18.90
C GLY A 103 30.64 -5.36 -20.22
N LEU A 104 29.30 -5.39 -20.16
CA LEU A 104 28.48 -5.25 -21.36
C LEU A 104 28.67 -3.88 -22.03
N ARG A 105 28.52 -3.86 -23.36
CA ARG A 105 28.58 -2.62 -24.13
C ARG A 105 27.44 -1.68 -23.71
N ASN A 106 27.73 -0.40 -23.58
CA ASN A 106 26.78 0.64 -23.18
C ASN A 106 26.17 0.47 -21.78
N HIS A 107 26.84 -0.21 -20.84
CA HIS A 107 26.38 -0.34 -19.45
C HIS A 107 26.11 1.03 -18.79
N ASP A 108 26.79 2.10 -19.21
CA ASP A 108 26.52 3.47 -18.76
C ASP A 108 25.07 3.92 -19.01
N ARG A 109 24.45 3.47 -20.12
CA ARG A 109 23.03 3.76 -20.38
C ARG A 109 22.12 3.02 -19.42
N GLU A 110 22.48 1.79 -19.08
CA GLU A 110 21.72 0.98 -18.12
C GLU A 110 21.81 1.57 -16.71
N ILE A 111 22.97 2.12 -16.33
CA ILE A 111 23.14 2.90 -15.09
C ILE A 111 22.21 4.10 -15.08
N LEU A 112 22.20 4.89 -16.16
CA LEU A 112 21.37 6.09 -16.25
C LEU A 112 19.88 5.75 -16.12
N LEU A 113 19.42 4.73 -16.85
CA LEU A 113 18.03 4.27 -16.80
C LEU A 113 17.66 3.75 -15.41
N ALA A 114 18.53 2.95 -14.79
CA ALA A 114 18.28 2.43 -13.45
C ALA A 114 18.17 3.55 -12.41
N ASN A 115 19.04 4.56 -12.47
CA ASN A 115 19.00 5.70 -11.55
C ASN A 115 17.76 6.58 -11.75
N MET A 116 17.37 6.82 -13.01
CA MET A 116 16.16 7.57 -13.34
C MET A 116 14.91 6.86 -12.80
N PHE A 117 14.75 5.58 -13.12
CA PHE A 117 13.63 4.77 -12.64
C PHE A 117 13.59 4.70 -11.11
N CYS A 118 14.73 4.42 -10.46
CA CYS A 118 14.80 4.34 -9.01
C CYS A 118 14.44 5.65 -8.31
N THR A 119 14.79 6.80 -8.89
CA THR A 119 14.47 8.11 -8.34
C THR A 119 12.97 8.40 -8.43
N GLU A 120 12.36 8.15 -9.58
CA GLU A 120 10.92 8.37 -9.76
C GLU A 120 10.09 7.43 -8.86
N ALA A 121 10.40 6.13 -8.89
CA ALA A 121 9.71 5.13 -8.09
C ALA A 121 9.89 5.38 -6.57
N TYR A 122 11.03 5.94 -6.14
CA TYR A 122 11.24 6.35 -4.76
C TYR A 122 10.26 7.45 -4.31
N VAL A 123 10.09 8.49 -5.12
CA VAL A 123 9.16 9.60 -4.82
C VAL A 123 7.72 9.12 -4.79
N GLN A 124 7.32 8.30 -5.77
CA GLN A 124 5.97 7.70 -5.80
C GLN A 124 5.68 6.85 -4.57
N ASN A 125 6.66 6.07 -4.13
CA ASN A 125 6.53 5.24 -2.93
C ASN A 125 6.44 6.08 -1.66
N LEU A 126 7.25 7.13 -1.52
CA LEU A 126 7.18 8.00 -0.34
C LEU A 126 5.78 8.59 -0.19
N PHE A 127 5.20 9.11 -1.29
CA PHE A 127 3.84 9.63 -1.28
C PHE A 127 2.80 8.54 -0.94
N SER A 128 2.93 7.36 -1.54
CA SER A 128 2.02 6.23 -1.28
C SER A 128 2.09 5.76 0.18
N LEU A 129 3.29 5.75 0.77
CA LEU A 129 3.52 5.38 2.17
C LEU A 129 2.95 6.42 3.14
N LEU A 130 3.07 7.72 2.84
CA LEU A 130 2.44 8.78 3.63
C LEU A 130 0.92 8.58 3.71
N GLN A 131 0.27 8.27 2.58
CA GLN A 131 -1.18 8.03 2.53
C GLN A 131 -1.65 6.77 3.28
N LEU A 132 -0.74 5.85 3.64
CA LEU A 132 -1.07 4.66 4.44
C LEU A 132 -1.16 4.95 5.94
N ASP A 133 -0.70 6.12 6.40
CA ASP A 133 -0.85 6.47 7.81
C ASP A 133 -2.31 6.81 8.17
N LYS A 134 -2.70 6.52 9.43
CA LYS A 134 -4.11 6.55 9.90
C LYS A 134 -4.72 7.94 9.80
N TYR A 135 -3.88 8.94 9.98
CA TYR A 135 -4.26 10.34 10.11
C TYR A 135 -3.63 11.18 8.99
N ALA A 136 -3.18 10.53 7.91
CA ALA A 136 -2.58 11.23 6.79
C ALA A 136 -3.59 12.23 6.19
N PRO A 137 -3.32 13.55 6.24
CA PRO A 137 -4.21 14.55 5.67
C PRO A 137 -4.37 14.38 4.15
N GLU A 138 -3.39 13.76 3.49
CA GLU A 138 -3.40 13.44 2.06
C GLU A 138 -4.30 12.24 1.71
N ASN A 139 -4.84 11.52 2.71
CA ASN A 139 -5.72 10.38 2.48
C ASN A 139 -7.17 10.84 2.24
N LEU A 140 -7.58 10.73 0.97
CA LEU A 140 -8.92 11.13 0.50
C LEU A 140 -9.95 9.99 0.49
N ASP A 141 -9.65 8.82 1.07
CA ASP A 141 -10.52 7.64 0.97
C ASP A 141 -11.95 7.90 1.47
N LYS A 142 -12.11 8.68 2.55
CA LYS A 142 -13.43 9.05 3.07
C LYS A 142 -14.23 9.88 2.06
N GLN A 143 -13.56 10.81 1.37
CA GLN A 143 -14.18 11.67 0.36
C GLN A 143 -14.53 10.85 -0.88
N ILE A 144 -13.62 9.98 -1.34
CA ILE A 144 -13.85 9.05 -2.46
C ILE A 144 -15.06 8.16 -2.14
N LYS A 145 -15.08 7.49 -0.97
CA LYS A 145 -16.20 6.63 -0.55
C LYS A 145 -17.53 7.41 -0.48
N LYS A 146 -17.51 8.68 -0.06
CA LYS A 146 -18.70 9.54 -0.01
C LYS A 146 -19.21 9.85 -1.41
N VAL A 147 -18.35 10.38 -2.28
CA VAL A 147 -18.72 10.72 -3.67
C VAL A 147 -19.21 9.48 -4.42
N SER A 148 -18.54 8.34 -4.27
CA SER A 148 -18.95 7.09 -4.90
C SER A 148 -20.35 6.62 -4.46
N ARG A 149 -20.70 6.76 -3.17
CA ARG A 149 -22.06 6.44 -2.69
C ARG A 149 -23.11 7.33 -3.31
N GLU A 150 -22.89 8.64 -3.30
CA GLU A 150 -23.86 9.58 -3.86
C GLU A 150 -24.09 9.34 -5.36
N ILE A 151 -23.03 9.02 -6.12
CA ILE A 151 -23.13 8.72 -7.55
C ILE A 151 -23.92 7.43 -7.76
N LEU A 152 -23.67 6.40 -6.95
CA LEU A 152 -24.35 5.11 -7.07
C LEU A 152 -25.83 5.18 -6.68
N GLU A 153 -26.17 5.99 -5.67
CA GLU A 153 -27.55 6.23 -5.23
C GLU A 153 -28.36 6.97 -6.31
N LYS A 154 -27.79 8.03 -6.89
CA LYS A 154 -28.45 8.85 -7.92
C LYS A 154 -28.39 8.23 -9.32
N ARG A 155 -27.45 7.32 -9.56
CA ARG A 155 -27.15 6.69 -10.87
C ARG A 155 -26.91 7.70 -12.00
N THR A 156 -26.47 8.90 -11.64
CA THR A 156 -26.16 9.99 -12.57
C THR A 156 -25.04 10.86 -12.02
N TYR A 157 -24.46 11.69 -12.88
CA TYR A 157 -23.58 12.77 -12.44
C TYR A 157 -24.37 13.80 -11.63
N ILE A 158 -23.84 14.16 -10.46
CA ILE A 158 -24.59 14.90 -9.44
C ILE A 158 -24.47 16.41 -9.62
N CYS A 159 -23.32 16.88 -10.10
CA CYS A 159 -23.07 18.31 -10.17
C CYS A 159 -23.85 18.89 -11.35
N ALA A 160 -24.74 19.82 -11.04
CA ALA A 160 -25.44 20.60 -12.06
C ALA A 160 -24.42 21.39 -12.90
N HIS A 161 -24.71 21.53 -14.19
CA HIS A 161 -23.91 22.37 -15.04
C HIS A 161 -24.06 23.84 -14.58
N PRO A 162 -22.99 24.64 -14.48
CA PRO A 162 -23.07 26.04 -14.00
C PRO A 162 -24.05 26.94 -14.78
N LEU A 163 -24.43 26.55 -16.01
CA LEU A 163 -25.39 27.25 -16.87
C LEU A 163 -26.81 26.67 -16.86
N GLU A 164 -27.12 25.67 -16.02
CA GLU A 164 -28.47 25.10 -15.91
C GLU A 164 -29.48 26.05 -15.24
N ARG A 165 -29.04 27.21 -14.74
CA ARG A 165 -29.94 28.30 -14.35
C ARG A 165 -30.19 29.23 -15.53
N THR A 166 -31.33 28.99 -16.21
CA THR A 166 -32.48 29.90 -16.42
C THR A 166 -33.08 29.76 -17.83
N SER A 167 -34.18 29.01 -17.93
CA SER A 167 -35.40 29.42 -18.65
C SER A 167 -36.60 28.89 -17.87
#